data_AF-A0A7S0I5B0-F1
#
_entry.id   AF-A0A7S0I5B0-F1
#
_cell.length_a   1.000
_cell.length_b   1.000
_cell.length_c   1.000
_cell.angle_alpha   90.00
_cell.angle_beta   90.00
_cell.angle_gamma   90.00
#
_symmetry.space_group_name_H-M   'P 1'
#
loop_
_entity.id
_entity.type
_entity.pdbx_description
1 polymer ?
#
loop_
_entity_poly.entity_id
_entity_poly.type
_entity_poly.pdbx_seq_one_letter_code
_entity_poly.pdbx_strand_id
1 'polypeptide(L)'
;EAAAAAAAPVVCKTCKHAVCAECDKMLTKAGHDRCPMCRAPRPRRSTLPVQILIHAFHCPDATCERPQCTDTKLVLLRMEVHAQNCANRELSGADECKVCKLWRALHRTRTPDAPFSA
;
A
#
# COMPACT_ATOMS: atom_id res chain seq x y z
N GLU A 1 5.38 -10.77 -28.10
CA GLU A 1 4.44 -11.38 -27.13
C GLU A 1 4.53 -10.73 -25.76
N ALA A 2 3.41 -10.51 -25.06
CA ALA A 2 3.40 -10.05 -23.68
C ALA A 2 3.54 -11.27 -22.76
N ALA A 3 4.74 -11.47 -22.19
CA ALA A 3 4.95 -12.47 -21.15
C ALA A 3 4.07 -12.11 -19.95
N ALA A 4 2.99 -12.86 -19.74
CA ALA A 4 2.22 -12.82 -18.51
C ALA A 4 3.19 -13.16 -17.37
N ALA A 5 3.58 -12.15 -16.59
CA ALA A 5 4.41 -12.35 -15.41
C ALA A 5 3.72 -13.37 -14.50
N ALA A 6 4.26 -14.59 -14.45
CA ALA A 6 3.75 -15.65 -13.62
C ALA A 6 3.72 -15.15 -12.17
N ALA A 7 2.52 -14.99 -11.62
CA ALA A 7 2.36 -14.44 -10.29
C ALA A 7 2.98 -15.40 -9.27
N ALA A 8 3.96 -14.91 -8.52
CA ALA A 8 4.71 -15.71 -7.55
C ALA A 8 3.78 -16.30 -6.45
N PRO A 9 4.07 -17.53 -5.97
CA PRO A 9 3.31 -18.16 -4.91
C PRO A 9 3.42 -17.38 -3.59
N VAL A 10 2.33 -17.38 -2.81
CA VAL A 10 2.27 -16.72 -1.51
C VAL A 10 2.70 -17.72 -0.43
N VAL A 11 3.79 -17.39 0.27
CA VAL A 11 4.37 -18.25 1.30
C VAL A 11 3.93 -17.80 2.69
N CYS A 12 3.41 -18.73 3.50
CA CYS A 12 3.10 -18.47 4.89
C CYS A 12 4.39 -18.20 5.68
N LYS A 13 4.43 -17.09 6.43
CA LYS A 13 5.61 -16.73 7.23
C LYS A 13 5.88 -17.71 8.38
N THR A 14 4.83 -18.34 8.91
CA THR A 14 4.87 -19.26 10.05
C THR A 14 5.23 -20.68 9.64
N CYS A 15 4.39 -21.34 8.83
CA CYS A 15 4.57 -22.76 8.49
C CYS A 15 5.29 -22.99 7.16
N LYS A 16 5.74 -21.93 6.48
CA LYS A 16 6.45 -21.97 5.19
C LYS A 16 5.71 -22.64 4.03
N HIS A 17 4.46 -23.07 4.23
CA HIS A 17 3.63 -23.58 3.14
C HIS A 17 3.35 -22.48 2.10
N ALA A 18 3.42 -22.87 0.84
CA ALA A 18 3.16 -22.01 -0.31
C ALA A 18 1.78 -22.30 -0.89
N VAL A 19 1.06 -21.24 -1.26
CA VAL A 19 -0.20 -21.29 -2.01
C VAL A 19 0.05 -20.62 -3.35
N CYS A 20 -0.42 -21.21 -4.45
CA CYS A 20 -0.28 -20.56 -5.76
C CYS A 20 -1.08 -19.24 -5.79
N ALA A 21 -0.67 -18.30 -6.64
CA ALA A 21 -1.25 -16.97 -6.67
C ALA A 21 -2.77 -16.96 -6.98
N GLU A 22 -3.25 -17.92 -7.76
CA GLU A 22 -4.66 -18.05 -8.11
C GLU A 22 -5.50 -18.52 -6.92
N CYS A 23 -5.07 -19.59 -6.24
CA CYS A 23 -5.71 -20.05 -5.01
C CYS A 23 -5.67 -18.99 -3.91
N ASP A 24 -4.60 -18.20 -3.80
CA ASP A 24 -4.53 -17.10 -2.83
C ASP A 24 -5.57 -16.00 -3.12
N LYS A 25 -5.77 -15.65 -4.40
CA LYS A 25 -6.83 -14.70 -4.81
C LYS A 25 -8.21 -15.24 -4.46
N MET A 26 -8.50 -16.51 -4.77
CA MET A 26 -9.79 -17.12 -4.46
C MET A 26 -10.07 -17.14 -2.96
N LEU A 27 -9.08 -17.53 -2.17
CA LEU A 27 -9.20 -17.58 -0.71
C LEU A 27 -9.38 -16.17 -0.11
N THR A 28 -8.67 -15.17 -0.62
CA THR A 28 -8.83 -13.77 -0.18
C THR A 28 -10.22 -13.25 -0.52
N LYS A 29 -10.74 -13.54 -1.72
CA LYS A 29 -12.10 -13.17 -2.14
C LYS A 29 -13.17 -13.83 -1.27
N ALA A 30 -12.94 -15.06 -0.83
CA ALA A 30 -13.81 -15.77 0.10
C ALA A 30 -13.66 -15.33 1.58
N GLY A 31 -12.82 -14.33 1.88
CA GLY A 31 -12.61 -13.83 3.23
C GLY A 31 -11.70 -14.69 4.11
N HIS A 32 -10.99 -15.68 3.55
CA HIS A 32 -10.06 -16.50 4.32
C HIS A 32 -8.72 -15.78 4.53
N ASP A 33 -8.59 -15.08 5.65
CA ASP A 33 -7.35 -14.38 6.03
C ASP A 33 -6.33 -15.23 6.80
N ARG A 34 -6.60 -16.52 6.98
CA ARG A 34 -5.72 -17.46 7.68
C ARG A 34 -5.09 -18.48 6.72
N CYS A 35 -3.92 -18.97 7.09
CA CYS A 35 -3.26 -20.05 6.36
C CYS A 35 -4.11 -21.33 6.45
N PRO A 36 -4.36 -22.05 5.33
CA PRO A 36 -5.15 -23.28 5.36
C PRO A 36 -4.51 -24.40 6.19
N MET A 37 -3.17 -24.40 6.33
CA MET A 37 -2.45 -25.45 7.05
C MET A 37 -2.32 -25.17 8.55
N CYS A 38 -1.80 -24.00 8.93
CA CYS A 38 -1.50 -23.69 10.33
C CYS A 38 -2.42 -22.65 10.97
N ARG A 39 -3.40 -22.13 10.22
CA ARG A 39 -4.33 -21.07 10.64
C ARG A 39 -3.68 -19.75 11.09
N ALA A 40 -2.36 -19.59 10.91
CA ALA A 40 -1.68 -18.33 11.18
C ALA A 40 -2.19 -17.22 10.25
N PRO A 41 -2.15 -15.94 10.68
CA PRO A 41 -2.56 -14.82 9.85
C PRO A 41 -1.74 -14.81 8.54
N ARG A 42 -2.43 -14.77 7.40
CA ARG A 42 -1.75 -14.59 6.12
C ARG A 42 -1.29 -13.15 5.96
N PRO A 43 -0.17 -12.92 5.24
CA PRO A 43 0.22 -11.57 4.88
C PRO A 43 -0.86 -10.99 3.97
N ARG A 44 -1.73 -10.12 4.53
CA ARG A 44 -2.65 -9.33 3.72
C ARG A 44 -1.78 -8.47 2.79
N ARG A 45 -2.06 -8.51 1.49
CA ARG A 45 -1.59 -7.42 0.62
C ARG A 45 -2.25 -6.17 1.17
N SER A 46 -1.44 -5.24 1.68
CA SER A 46 -1.91 -3.95 2.17
C SER A 46 -2.37 -3.10 1.00
N THR A 47 -3.48 -3.47 0.36
CA THR A 47 -4.19 -2.57 -0.54
C THR A 47 -5.00 -1.64 0.35
N LEU A 48 -4.33 -0.66 0.95
CA LEU A 48 -5.02 0.42 1.63
C LEU A 48 -5.99 1.06 0.63
N PRO A 49 -7.28 1.21 0.97
CA PRO A 49 -8.20 1.96 0.13
C PRO A 49 -7.61 3.34 -0.19
N VAL A 50 -7.59 3.75 -1.46
CA VAL A 50 -7.01 5.05 -1.85
C VAL A 50 -7.64 6.20 -1.06
N GLN A 51 -8.94 6.09 -0.75
CA GLN A 51 -9.68 7.05 0.06
C GLN A 51 -9.13 7.22 1.49
N ILE A 52 -8.75 6.12 2.17
CA ILE A 52 -8.19 6.23 3.52
C ILE A 52 -6.77 6.82 3.48
N LEU A 53 -6.01 6.52 2.42
CA LEU A 53 -4.66 7.05 2.23
C LEU A 53 -4.67 8.57 2.04
N ILE A 54 -5.56 9.07 1.17
CA ILE A 54 -5.72 10.52 0.93
C ILE A 54 -6.22 11.20 2.21
N HIS A 55 -7.23 10.62 2.88
CA HIS A 55 -7.73 11.18 4.14
C HIS A 55 -6.64 11.27 5.20
N ALA A 56 -5.94 10.16 5.49
CA ALA A 56 -4.90 10.13 6.51
C ALA A 56 -3.75 11.11 6.21
N PHE A 57 -3.46 11.35 4.93
CA PHE A 57 -2.44 12.31 4.48
C PHE A 57 -2.86 13.77 4.69
N HIS A 58 -4.15 14.10 4.55
CA HIS A 58 -4.66 15.45 4.77
C HIS A 58 -5.21 15.68 6.19
N CYS A 59 -5.40 14.63 6.99
CA CYS A 59 -6.01 14.70 8.31
C CYS A 59 -5.00 15.23 9.35
N PRO A 60 -5.22 16.42 9.94
CA PRO A 60 -4.36 16.93 11.01
C PRO A 60 -4.65 16.25 12.36
N ASP A 61 -5.86 15.74 12.58
CA ASP A 61 -6.31 15.19 13.87
C ASP A 61 -5.58 13.90 14.27
N ALA A 62 -4.81 13.97 15.36
CA ALA A 62 -4.11 12.80 15.91
C ALA A 62 -5.07 11.70 16.41
N THR A 63 -6.29 12.08 16.76
CA THR A 63 -7.32 11.20 17.34
C THR A 63 -8.49 10.94 16.38
N CYS A 64 -8.24 10.99 15.07
CA CYS A 64 -9.29 10.77 14.08
C CYS A 64 -9.97 9.41 14.27
N GLU A 65 -11.30 9.42 14.40
CA GLU A 65 -12.11 8.21 14.64
C GLU A 65 -12.31 7.35 13.39
N ARG A 66 -11.86 7.83 12.21
CA ARG A 66 -11.98 7.03 10.98
C ARG A 66 -11.16 5.73 11.11
N PRO A 67 -11.77 4.58 10.75
CA PRO A 67 -11.09 3.31 10.84
C PRO A 67 -9.83 3.34 9.98
N GLN A 68 -8.72 2.84 10.53
CA GLN A 68 -7.41 2.74 9.86
C GLN A 68 -6.72 4.09 9.58
N CYS A 69 -7.26 5.24 10.00
CA CYS A 69 -6.61 6.53 9.82
C CYS A 69 -5.25 6.58 10.56
N THR A 70 -5.25 6.23 11.85
CA THR A 70 -4.06 6.20 12.70
C THR A 70 -2.98 5.25 12.16
N ASP A 71 -3.35 4.02 11.79
CA ASP A 71 -2.43 3.06 11.19
C ASP A 71 -1.85 3.58 9.86
N THR A 72 -2.68 4.21 9.04
CA THR A 72 -2.26 4.77 7.75
C THR A 72 -1.32 5.96 7.95
N LYS A 73 -1.51 6.79 8.98
CA LYS A 73 -0.58 7.86 9.35
C LYS A 73 0.81 7.33 9.69
N LEU A 74 0.91 6.20 10.40
CA LEU A 74 2.20 5.56 10.68
C LEU A 74 2.89 5.08 9.40
N VAL A 75 2.11 4.58 8.43
CA VAL A 75 2.64 4.22 7.09
C VAL A 75 3.15 5.46 6.36
N LEU A 76 2.41 6.56 6.39
CA LEU A 76 2.81 7.82 5.76
C LEU A 76 4.09 8.40 6.36
N LEU A 77 4.27 8.36 7.69
CA LEU A 77 5.52 8.74 8.35
C LEU A 77 6.71 7.90 7.87
N ARG A 78 6.51 6.58 7.71
CA ARG A 78 7.56 5.71 7.15
C ARG A 78 7.89 6.06 5.70
N MET A 79 6.89 6.43 4.91
CA MET A 79 7.08 6.87 3.53
C MET A 79 7.85 8.21 3.48
N GLU A 80 7.59 9.13 4.40
CA GLU A 80 8.32 10.40 4.52
C GLU A 80 9.80 10.17 4.79
N VAL A 81 10.12 9.38 5.82
CA VAL A 81 11.50 9.03 6.17
C VAL A 81 12.21 8.35 4.99
N HIS A 82 11.51 7.47 4.27
CA HIS A 82 12.04 6.88 3.05
C HIS A 82 12.32 7.94 1.99
N ALA A 83 11.36 8.84 1.72
CA ALA A 83 11.51 9.87 0.70
C ALA A 83 12.68 10.82 0.99
N GLN A 84 12.99 11.07 2.27
CA GLN A 84 14.16 11.86 2.68
C GLN A 84 15.50 11.13 2.49
N ASN A 85 15.51 9.80 2.65
CA ASN A 85 16.74 8.99 2.62
C ASN A 85 16.92 8.16 1.34
N CYS A 86 16.02 8.27 0.37
CA CYS A 86 16.05 7.44 -0.84
C CYS A 86 17.06 8.00 -1.86
N ALA A 87 18.12 7.22 -2.16
CA ALA A 87 19.07 7.55 -3.22
C ALA A 87 18.42 7.69 -4.62
N ASN A 88 17.30 7.00 -4.83
CA ASN A 88 16.58 6.96 -6.10
C ASN A 88 15.40 7.95 -6.16
N ARG A 89 15.40 8.98 -5.30
CA ARG A 89 14.30 9.94 -5.19
C ARG A 89 14.08 10.74 -6.47
N GLU A 90 15.15 11.09 -7.16
CA GLU A 90 15.15 11.94 -8.37
C GLU A 90 15.04 11.14 -9.67
N LEU A 91 15.16 9.81 -9.59
CA LEU A 91 14.97 8.94 -10.75
C LEU A 91 13.52 9.07 -11.25
N SER A 92 13.41 9.15 -12.58
CA SER A 92 12.15 9.30 -13.31
C SER A 92 12.00 8.18 -14.33
N GLY A 93 10.77 7.83 -14.69
CA GLY A 93 10.49 6.76 -15.65
C GLY A 93 10.44 5.37 -15.01
N ALA A 94 11.06 4.37 -15.65
CA ALA A 94 10.97 2.97 -15.20
C ALA A 94 11.76 2.69 -13.91
N ASP A 95 12.83 3.44 -13.66
CA ASP A 95 13.73 3.29 -12.51
C ASP A 95 13.30 4.10 -11.28
N GLU A 96 12.14 4.76 -11.33
CA GLU A 96 11.67 5.55 -10.21
C GLU A 96 11.26 4.66 -9.03
N CYS A 97 11.68 5.04 -7.81
CA CYS A 97 11.26 4.34 -6.62
C CYS A 97 9.73 4.45 -6.45
N LYS A 98 9.04 3.30 -6.40
CA LYS A 98 7.57 3.23 -6.28
C LYS A 98 7.03 3.96 -5.04
N VAL A 99 7.78 3.92 -3.93
CA VAL A 99 7.41 4.63 -2.70
C VAL A 99 7.51 6.14 -2.89
N CYS A 100 8.61 6.62 -3.49
CA CYS A 100 8.79 8.04 -3.83
C CYS A 100 7.75 8.51 -4.86
N LYS A 101 7.41 7.68 -5.85
CA LYS A 101 6.34 7.95 -6.83
C LYS A 101 4.99 8.18 -6.14
N LEU A 102 4.63 7.28 -5.21
CA LEU A 102 3.40 7.40 -4.43
C LEU A 102 3.44 8.65 -3.52
N TRP A 103 4.55 8.90 -2.83
CA TRP A 103 4.74 10.07 -1.98
C TRP A 103 4.54 11.38 -2.76
N ARG A 104 5.15 11.50 -3.95
CA ARG A 104 4.94 12.65 -4.86
C ARG A 104 3.48 12.75 -5.32
N ALA A 105 2.82 11.63 -5.61
CA ALA A 105 1.41 11.62 -6.00
C ALA A 105 0.49 12.13 -4.88
N LEU A 106 0.74 11.75 -3.62
CA LEU A 106 0.01 12.26 -2.46
C LEU A 106 0.23 13.77 -2.25
N HIS A 107 1.44 14.27 -2.45
CA HIS A 107 1.69 15.70 -2.36
C HIS A 107 0.96 16.50 -3.45
N ARG A 108 0.75 15.91 -4.63
CA ARG A 108 -0.10 16.53 -5.67
C ARG A 108 -1.57 16.59 -5.29
N THR A 109 -2.07 15.71 -4.42
CA THR A 109 -3.47 15.82 -3.94
C THR A 109 -3.64 16.91 -2.88
N ARG A 110 -2.53 17.47 -2.36
CA ARG A 110 -2.53 18.56 -1.37
C ARG A 110 -2.62 19.95 -1.98
N THR A 111 -2.46 20.12 -3.30
CA THR A 111 -2.76 21.41 -3.91
C THR A 111 -4.26 21.65 -3.76
N PRO A 112 -4.70 22.66 -2.98
CA PRO A 112 -6.07 23.09 -3.07
C PRO A 112 -6.30 23.49 -4.52
N ASP A 113 -7.50 23.21 -5.00
CA ASP A 113 -8.10 23.80 -6.18
C ASP A 113 -7.52 25.21 -6.41
N ALA A 114 -6.94 25.42 -7.60
CA ALA A 114 -6.56 26.75 -8.05
C ALA A 114 -7.74 27.70 -7.81
N PRO A 115 -7.51 28.96 -7.39
CA PRO A 115 -8.60 29.85 -7.04
C PRO A 115 -9.57 29.95 -8.21
N PHE A 116 -10.84 29.64 -7.94
CA PHE A 116 -11.96 29.98 -8.78
C PHE A 116 -11.98 31.52 -8.92
N SER A 117 -11.31 32.03 -9.94
CA SER A 117 -11.46 33.43 -10.37
C SER A 117 -12.78 33.54 -11.11
N ALA A 118 -13.76 34.17 -10.45
CA ALA A 118 -14.91 34.81 -11.09
C ALA A 118 -14.76 36.32 -10.93
#